data_AF-A0AAJ1FYT5-F1
#
_entry.id   AF-A0AAJ1FYT5-F1
#
_cell.length_a   1.000
_cell.length_b   1.000
_cell.length_c   1.000
_cell.angle_alpha   90.00
_cell.angle_beta   90.00
_cell.angle_gamma   90.00
#
_symmetry.space_group_name_H-M   'P 1'
#
loop_
_entity.id
_entity.type
_entity.pdbx_description
1 polymer ?
#
loop_
_entity_poly.entity_id
_entity_poly.type
_entity_poly.pdbx_seq_one_letter_code
_entity_poly.pdbx_strand_id
1 'polypeptide(L)'
;MALALAFFSFNKGQPLSIRTIFYPLLGDKIQGAWGNLIDILATVATLFGVATSLGFGVQQINAGFSHLFGIEQSLPVQIVLIVVITAIATVSVVKGLDSGIRKLSELNIKLAMLLLLFVFIFGPTMFILNGFAENIGYYVQKLTVISTWNETFENSNWQNSWTVFYWAWWIAWSPFVGMFIARVSRGRTIREFLMGVLCVPTLVTFLWMTVFGNSALYIEMFQGGGFAQAVTDNVPLSLFLLLERLPFNAITS
;
A
#
# COMPACT_ATOMS: atom_id res chain seq x y z
N MET A 1 0.82 -10.52 13.22
CA MET A 1 1.71 -11.53 12.60
C MET A 1 3.20 -11.25 12.82
N ALA A 2 3.70 -10.07 12.45
CA ALA A 2 5.13 -9.73 12.52
C ALA A 2 5.80 -9.97 13.90
N LEU A 3 5.15 -9.52 14.99
CA LEU A 3 5.67 -9.72 16.36
C LEU A 3 5.82 -11.20 16.70
N ALA A 4 4.83 -12.03 16.33
CA ALA A 4 4.86 -13.46 16.61
C ALA A 4 6.00 -14.15 15.85
N LEU A 5 6.18 -13.83 14.56
CA LEU A 5 7.32 -14.33 13.77
C LEU A 5 8.66 -13.92 14.38
N ALA A 6 8.81 -12.65 14.76
CA ALA A 6 10.04 -12.16 15.39
C ALA A 6 10.32 -12.89 16.71
N PHE A 7 9.31 -13.07 17.56
CA PHE A 7 9.45 -13.73 18.86
C PHE A 7 9.82 -15.21 18.70
N PHE A 8 9.09 -15.98 17.89
CA PHE A 8 9.40 -17.40 17.71
C PHE A 8 10.75 -17.61 17.04
N SER A 9 11.10 -16.78 16.06
CA SER A 9 12.36 -16.94 15.36
C SER A 9 13.58 -16.50 16.19
N PHE A 10 13.53 -15.31 16.79
CA PHE A 10 14.71 -14.74 17.45
C PHE A 10 14.80 -15.02 18.95
N ASN A 11 13.68 -15.25 19.64
CA ASN A 11 13.69 -15.57 21.08
C ASN A 11 13.55 -17.07 21.36
N LYS A 12 12.88 -17.83 20.48
CA LYS A 12 12.68 -19.28 20.63
C LYS A 12 13.51 -20.13 19.67
N GLY A 13 14.33 -19.51 18.83
CA GLY A 13 15.24 -20.21 17.91
C GLY A 13 14.53 -21.04 16.83
N GLN A 14 13.24 -20.76 16.56
CA GLN A 14 12.48 -21.48 15.55
C GLN A 14 12.79 -20.95 14.15
N PRO A 15 12.56 -21.75 13.09
CA PRO A 15 12.62 -21.25 11.72
C PRO A 15 11.70 -20.05 11.51
N LEU A 16 12.14 -19.09 10.68
CA LEU A 16 11.32 -17.95 10.27
C LEU A 16 10.27 -18.39 9.24
N SER A 17 9.25 -19.11 9.71
CA SER A 17 8.14 -19.62 8.93
C SER A 17 6.82 -19.33 9.65
N ILE A 18 5.72 -19.23 8.90
CA ILE A 18 4.43 -18.82 9.44
C ILE A 18 3.82 -19.92 10.29
N ARG A 19 4.05 -21.20 9.95
CA ARG A 19 3.66 -22.34 10.78
C ARG A 19 4.16 -22.26 12.22
N THR A 20 5.32 -21.64 12.49
CA THR A 20 5.93 -21.62 13.84
C THR A 20 5.17 -20.72 14.80
N ILE A 21 4.41 -19.75 14.29
CA ILE A 21 3.51 -18.89 15.08
C ILE A 21 2.44 -19.73 15.79
N PHE A 22 2.04 -20.85 15.19
CA PHE A 22 0.97 -21.71 15.70
C PHE A 22 1.48 -22.82 16.64
N TYR A 23 2.79 -22.88 16.92
CA TYR A 23 3.36 -23.87 17.84
C TYR A 23 2.66 -23.90 19.22
N PRO A 24 2.29 -22.77 19.87
CA PRO A 24 1.60 -22.81 21.16
C PRO A 24 0.22 -23.46 21.13
N LEU A 25 -0.43 -23.50 19.96
CA LEU A 25 -1.78 -24.04 19.78
C LEU A 25 -1.76 -25.47 19.24
N LEU A 26 -0.82 -25.76 18.34
CA LEU A 26 -0.78 -27.02 17.59
C LEU A 26 0.36 -27.96 18.03
N GLY A 27 1.30 -27.48 18.84
CA GLY A 27 2.49 -28.24 19.26
C GLY A 27 3.26 -28.79 18.06
N ASP A 28 3.71 -30.04 18.14
CA ASP A 28 4.49 -30.70 17.09
C ASP A 28 3.70 -30.94 15.78
N LYS A 29 2.38 -30.77 15.79
CA LYS A 29 1.55 -30.90 14.57
C LYS A 29 1.90 -29.88 13.49
N ILE A 30 2.63 -28.81 13.83
CA ILE A 30 3.16 -27.86 12.86
C ILE A 30 4.18 -28.48 11.89
N GLN A 31 4.77 -29.64 12.22
CA GLN A 31 5.68 -30.35 11.33
C GLN A 31 4.95 -31.25 10.31
N GLY A 32 3.65 -31.45 10.50
CA GLY A 32 2.82 -32.31 9.65
C GLY A 32 1.87 -31.53 8.73
N ALA A 33 0.73 -32.16 8.41
CA ALA A 33 -0.27 -31.63 7.49
C ALA A 33 -0.78 -30.22 7.88
N TRP A 34 -0.96 -29.94 9.16
CA TRP A 34 -1.44 -28.64 9.65
C TRP A 34 -0.45 -27.50 9.35
N GLY A 35 0.84 -27.72 9.54
CA GLY A 35 1.85 -26.71 9.20
C GLY A 35 1.98 -26.49 7.69
N ASN A 36 1.87 -27.57 6.91
CA ASN A 36 1.86 -27.46 5.45
C ASN A 36 0.63 -26.69 4.96
N LEU A 37 -0.55 -26.92 5.53
CA LEU A 37 -1.76 -26.16 5.23
C LEU A 37 -1.58 -24.67 5.53
N ILE A 38 -1.02 -24.32 6.70
CA ILE A 38 -0.76 -22.92 7.08
C ILE A 38 0.17 -22.24 6.07
N ASP A 39 1.27 -22.90 5.70
CA ASP A 39 2.23 -22.34 4.76
C ASP A 39 1.67 -22.23 3.34
N ILE A 40 0.84 -23.19 2.90
CA ILE A 40 0.11 -23.12 1.62
C ILE A 40 -0.84 -21.93 1.63
N LEU A 41 -1.68 -21.80 2.65
CA LEU A 41 -2.62 -20.68 2.77
C LEU A 41 -1.90 -19.34 2.79
N ALA A 42 -0.81 -19.23 3.54
CA ALA A 42 -0.02 -18.02 3.60
C ALA A 42 0.64 -17.67 2.26
N THR A 43 1.14 -18.67 1.53
CA THR A 43 1.75 -18.48 0.21
C THR A 43 0.71 -18.05 -0.82
N VAL A 44 -0.45 -18.72 -0.85
CA VAL A 44 -1.57 -18.38 -1.75
C VAL A 44 -2.11 -16.98 -1.43
N ALA A 45 -2.31 -16.66 -0.15
CA ALA A 45 -2.74 -15.33 0.27
C ALA A 45 -1.77 -14.24 -0.19
N THR A 46 -0.46 -14.48 -0.01
CA THR A 46 0.58 -13.54 -0.48
C THR A 46 0.52 -13.37 -1.99
N LEU A 47 0.35 -14.46 -2.75
CA LEU A 47 0.27 -14.42 -4.20
C LEU A 47 -0.89 -13.54 -4.66
N PHE A 48 -2.09 -13.73 -4.10
CA PHE A 48 -3.25 -12.89 -4.43
C PHE A 48 -3.03 -11.44 -4.05
N GLY A 49 -2.50 -11.17 -2.86
CA GLY A 49 -2.28 -9.79 -2.45
C GLY A 49 -1.23 -9.08 -3.31
N VAL A 50 -0.16 -9.75 -3.74
CA VAL A 50 0.84 -9.19 -4.67
C VAL A 50 0.26 -9.00 -6.08
N ALA A 51 -0.56 -9.95 -6.55
CA ALA A 51 -1.23 -9.85 -7.85
C ALA A 51 -2.16 -8.63 -7.91
N THR A 52 -2.93 -8.37 -6.86
CA THR A 52 -3.79 -7.17 -6.75
C THR A 52 -2.97 -5.88 -6.85
N SER A 53 -1.88 -5.76 -6.09
CA SER A 53 -1.00 -4.58 -6.14
C SER A 53 -0.39 -4.37 -7.53
N LEU A 54 0.04 -5.45 -8.19
CA LEU A 54 0.56 -5.39 -9.56
C LEU A 54 -0.51 -4.96 -10.56
N GLY A 55 -1.73 -5.46 -10.41
CA GLY A 55 -2.88 -5.07 -11.23
C GLY A 55 -3.16 -3.57 -11.14
N PHE A 56 -3.25 -3.01 -9.94
CA PHE A 56 -3.43 -1.56 -9.76
C PHE A 56 -2.28 -0.75 -10.34
N GLY A 57 -1.03 -1.18 -10.11
CA GLY A 57 0.13 -0.50 -10.68
C GLY A 57 0.12 -0.48 -12.21
N VAL A 58 -0.26 -1.59 -12.84
CA VAL A 58 -0.35 -1.69 -14.30
C VAL A 58 -1.50 -0.86 -14.87
N GLN A 59 -2.66 -0.85 -14.21
CA GLN A 59 -3.77 0.02 -14.61
C GLN A 59 -3.36 1.49 -14.54
N GLN A 60 -2.66 1.90 -13.49
CA GLN A 60 -2.16 3.26 -13.34
C GLN A 60 -1.11 3.61 -14.41
N ILE A 61 -0.17 2.71 -14.72
CA ILE A 61 0.80 2.92 -15.80
C ILE A 61 0.10 3.04 -17.17
N ASN A 62 -0.85 2.16 -17.46
CA ASN A 62 -1.58 2.21 -18.72
C ASN A 62 -2.40 3.50 -18.84
N ALA A 63 -3.01 3.98 -17.75
CA ALA A 63 -3.69 5.27 -17.73
C ALA A 63 -2.74 6.44 -18.00
N GLY A 64 -1.55 6.44 -17.38
CA GLY A 64 -0.51 7.44 -17.69
C GLY A 64 -0.05 7.38 -19.15
N PHE A 65 0.15 6.20 -19.72
CA PHE A 65 0.50 6.05 -21.14
C PHE A 65 -0.61 6.51 -22.08
N SER A 66 -1.87 6.28 -21.70
CA SER A 66 -3.02 6.78 -22.43
C SER A 66 -3.07 8.30 -22.43
N HIS A 67 -2.80 8.89 -21.27
CA HIS A 67 -2.79 10.33 -21.08
C HIS A 67 -1.66 11.02 -21.86
N LEU A 68 -0.44 10.47 -21.79
CA LEU A 68 0.76 11.09 -22.35
C LEU A 68 1.01 10.76 -23.82
N PHE A 69 0.76 9.52 -24.21
CA PHE A 69 1.15 8.99 -25.52
C PHE A 69 -0.07 8.57 -26.36
N GLY A 70 -1.29 8.70 -25.84
CA GLY A 70 -2.51 8.28 -26.54
C GLY A 70 -2.66 6.76 -26.67
N ILE A 71 -1.90 5.97 -25.91
CA ILE A 71 -2.00 4.50 -25.94
C ILE A 71 -3.30 4.05 -25.27
N GLU A 72 -4.11 3.23 -25.94
CA GLU A 72 -5.40 2.80 -25.40
C GLU A 72 -5.28 2.10 -24.03
N GLN A 73 -6.21 2.39 -23.12
CA GLN A 73 -6.37 1.66 -21.87
C GLN A 73 -7.12 0.36 -22.13
N SER A 74 -6.39 -0.69 -22.48
CA SER A 74 -6.97 -1.96 -22.90
C SER A 74 -6.30 -3.16 -22.24
N LEU A 75 -7.05 -4.25 -22.10
CA LEU A 75 -6.55 -5.48 -21.51
C LEU A 75 -5.27 -6.01 -22.19
N PRO A 76 -5.13 -5.99 -23.54
CA PRO A 76 -3.89 -6.41 -24.19
C PRO A 76 -2.65 -5.60 -23.75
N VAL A 77 -2.79 -4.27 -23.63
CA VAL A 77 -1.70 -3.40 -23.16
C VAL A 77 -1.33 -3.73 -21.72
N GLN A 78 -2.32 -3.93 -20.85
CA GLN A 78 -2.09 -4.31 -19.45
C GLN A 78 -1.38 -5.67 -19.34
N ILE A 79 -1.75 -6.66 -20.16
CA ILE A 79 -1.07 -7.97 -20.19
C ILE A 79 0.39 -7.81 -20.59
N VAL A 80 0.69 -7.02 -21.62
CA VAL A 80 2.07 -6.74 -22.05
C VAL A 80 2.87 -6.07 -20.94
N LEU A 81 2.29 -5.05 -20.28
CA LEU A 81 2.91 -4.37 -19.15
C LEU A 81 3.22 -5.33 -17.99
N ILE A 82 2.28 -6.22 -17.64
CA ILE A 82 2.49 -7.25 -16.62
C ILE A 82 3.69 -8.12 -17.00
N VAL A 83 3.71 -8.67 -18.22
CA VAL A 83 4.80 -9.55 -18.69
C VAL A 83 6.16 -8.85 -18.61
N VAL A 84 6.24 -7.59 -19.05
CA VAL A 84 7.48 -6.80 -19.02
C VAL A 84 7.93 -6.52 -17.58
N ILE A 85 7.03 -6.04 -16.71
CA ILE A 85 7.36 -5.71 -15.32
C ILE A 85 7.76 -6.97 -14.55
N THR A 86 7.03 -8.07 -14.74
CA THR A 86 7.38 -9.36 -14.13
C THR A 86 8.74 -9.85 -14.62
N ALA A 87 9.04 -9.76 -15.92
CA ALA A 87 10.35 -10.14 -16.44
C ALA A 87 11.49 -9.31 -15.83
N ILE A 88 11.32 -7.98 -15.72
CA ILE A 88 12.29 -7.10 -15.06
C ILE A 88 12.47 -7.49 -13.58
N ALA A 89 11.37 -7.73 -12.86
CA ALA A 89 11.42 -8.16 -11.47
C ALA A 89 12.13 -9.51 -11.30
N THR A 90 11.84 -10.50 -12.16
CA THR A 90 12.52 -11.80 -12.15
C THR A 90 14.02 -11.65 -12.40
N VAL A 91 14.42 -10.86 -13.39
CA VAL A 91 15.84 -10.57 -13.65
C VAL A 91 16.51 -9.90 -12.45
N SER A 92 15.81 -8.97 -11.78
CA SER A 92 16.30 -8.29 -10.58
C SER A 92 16.54 -9.28 -9.42
N VAL A 93 15.61 -10.22 -9.22
CA VAL A 93 15.75 -11.29 -8.20
C VAL A 93 16.92 -12.21 -8.53
N VAL A 94 17.05 -12.63 -9.80
CA VAL A 94 18.14 -13.52 -10.26
C VAL A 94 19.52 -12.85 -10.12
N LYS A 95 19.62 -11.54 -10.34
CA LYS A 95 20.85 -10.75 -10.14
C LYS A 95 21.25 -10.56 -8.66
N GLY A 96 20.45 -11.04 -7.72
CA GLY A 96 20.74 -11.06 -6.30
C GLY A 96 20.09 -9.91 -5.52
N LEU A 97 19.55 -10.27 -4.35
CA LEU A 97 18.85 -9.40 -3.40
C LEU A 97 19.66 -8.16 -2.98
N ASP A 98 20.97 -8.30 -2.80
CA ASP A 98 21.83 -7.26 -2.23
C ASP A 98 22.12 -6.09 -3.19
N SER A 99 21.95 -6.28 -4.51
CA SER A 99 22.24 -5.23 -5.50
C SER A 99 21.03 -4.75 -6.28
N GLY A 100 20.12 -5.64 -6.69
CA GLY A 100 18.98 -5.28 -7.55
C GLY A 100 17.83 -4.65 -6.76
N ILE A 101 17.27 -5.42 -5.82
CA ILE A 101 16.10 -5.00 -5.02
C ILE A 101 16.41 -3.77 -4.18
N ARG A 102 17.61 -3.72 -3.57
CA ARG A 102 18.02 -2.56 -2.78
C ARG A 102 18.07 -1.27 -3.59
N LYS A 103 18.70 -1.27 -4.77
CA LYS A 103 18.79 -0.08 -5.63
C LYS A 103 17.42 0.39 -6.11
N LEU A 104 16.57 -0.54 -6.54
CA LEU A 104 15.20 -0.22 -6.96
C LEU A 104 14.38 0.36 -5.80
N SER A 105 14.50 -0.20 -4.60
CA SER A 105 13.82 0.30 -3.40
C SER A 105 14.31 1.71 -3.00
N GLU A 106 15.63 1.93 -3.00
CA GLU A 106 16.22 3.26 -2.71
C GLU A 106 15.80 4.31 -3.74
N LEU A 107 15.76 3.96 -5.03
CA LEU A 107 15.26 4.83 -6.09
C LEU A 107 13.77 5.14 -5.89
N ASN A 108 12.95 4.13 -5.62
CA ASN A 108 11.52 4.28 -5.37
C ASN A 108 11.24 5.24 -4.20
N ILE A 109 11.95 5.07 -3.07
CA ILE A 109 11.78 5.96 -1.91
C ILE A 109 12.19 7.39 -2.26
N LYS A 110 13.28 7.59 -3.01
CA LYS A 110 13.72 8.94 -3.46
C LYS A 110 12.68 9.59 -4.37
N LEU A 111 12.15 8.85 -5.35
CA LEU A 111 11.12 9.34 -6.26
C LEU A 111 9.82 9.67 -5.52
N ALA A 112 9.38 8.80 -4.61
CA ALA A 112 8.19 9.02 -3.80
C ALA A 112 8.34 10.27 -2.91
N MET A 113 9.49 10.45 -2.25
CA MET A 113 9.76 11.66 -1.47
C MET A 113 9.81 12.91 -2.33
N LEU A 114 10.44 12.85 -3.51
CA LEU A 114 10.50 13.96 -4.45
C LEU A 114 9.09 14.36 -4.92
N LEU A 115 8.26 13.38 -5.28
CA LEU A 115 6.88 13.62 -5.69
C LEU A 115 6.04 14.21 -4.55
N LEU A 116 6.17 13.68 -3.34
CA LEU A 116 5.47 14.20 -2.16
C LEU A 116 5.86 15.65 -1.88
N LEU A 117 7.17 15.95 -1.89
CA LEU A 117 7.66 17.31 -1.67
C LEU A 117 7.22 18.26 -2.79
N PHE A 118 7.22 17.78 -4.03
CA PHE A 118 6.73 18.54 -5.17
C PHE A 118 5.25 18.94 -4.99
N VAL A 119 4.36 17.98 -4.72
CA VAL A 119 2.94 18.27 -4.51
C VAL A 119 2.73 19.13 -3.26
N PHE A 120 3.51 18.92 -2.20
CA PHE A 120 3.42 19.73 -0.99
C PHE A 120 3.80 21.20 -1.22
N ILE A 121 4.88 21.45 -1.97
CA ILE A 121 5.42 22.80 -2.24
C ILE A 121 4.58 23.55 -3.28
N PHE A 122 4.19 22.86 -4.36
CA PHE A 122 3.49 23.47 -5.49
C PHE A 122 1.96 23.36 -5.41
N GLY A 123 1.45 22.51 -4.53
CA GLY A 123 0.04 22.47 -4.17
C GLY A 123 -0.34 23.53 -3.13
N PRO A 124 -1.57 23.46 -2.58
CA PRO A 124 -2.06 24.44 -1.61
C PRO A 124 -1.45 24.18 -0.21
N THR A 125 -0.17 24.51 -0.01
CA THR A 125 0.63 24.15 1.18
C THR A 125 -0.06 24.50 2.50
N MET A 126 -0.63 25.70 2.62
CA MET A 126 -1.34 26.12 3.84
C MET A 126 -2.59 25.28 4.11
N PHE A 127 -3.33 24.92 3.05
CA PHE A 127 -4.50 24.04 3.16
C PHE A 127 -4.09 22.62 3.59
N ILE A 128 -2.97 22.11 3.04
CA ILE A 128 -2.42 20.80 3.42
C ILE A 128 -1.97 20.80 4.88
N LEU A 129 -1.26 21.85 5.33
CA LEU A 129 -0.78 21.95 6.72
C LEU A 129 -1.94 22.01 7.73
N ASN A 130 -2.95 22.83 7.45
CA ASN A 130 -4.16 22.90 8.28
C ASN A 130 -4.90 21.55 8.27
N GLY A 131 -5.07 20.97 7.09
CA GLY A 131 -5.71 19.69 6.90
C GLY A 131 -4.99 18.53 7.57
N PHE A 132 -3.65 18.56 7.70
CA PHE A 132 -2.90 17.47 8.33
C PHE A 132 -3.28 17.30 9.80
N ALA A 133 -3.33 18.40 10.56
CA ALA A 133 -3.73 18.37 11.96
C ALA A 133 -5.21 17.98 12.11
N GLU A 134 -6.07 18.52 11.25
CA GLU A 134 -7.50 18.24 11.25
C GLU A 134 -7.81 16.78 10.91
N ASN A 135 -7.16 16.21 9.88
CA ASN A 135 -7.32 14.82 9.46
C ASN A 135 -6.93 13.85 10.58
N ILE A 136 -5.85 14.12 11.32
CA ILE A 136 -5.44 13.31 12.46
C ILE A 136 -6.49 13.38 13.58
N GLY A 137 -6.91 14.60 13.94
CA GLY A 137 -7.94 14.81 14.98
C GLY A 137 -9.26 14.12 14.62
N TYR A 138 -9.70 14.27 13.37
CA TYR A 138 -10.91 13.66 12.83
C TYR A 138 -10.83 12.13 12.85
N TYR A 139 -9.70 11.55 12.44
CA TYR A 139 -9.50 10.10 12.50
C TYR A 139 -9.63 9.57 13.93
N VAL A 140 -8.98 10.22 14.91
CA VAL A 140 -9.06 9.82 16.32
C VAL A 140 -10.49 9.93 16.84
N GLN A 141 -11.21 11.00 16.50
CA GLN A 141 -12.60 11.20 16.90
C GLN A 141 -13.55 10.14 16.32
N LYS A 142 -13.34 9.76 15.06
CA LYS A 142 -14.24 8.83 14.34
C LYS A 142 -13.84 7.37 14.46
N LEU A 143 -12.65 7.07 15.00
CA LEU A 143 -12.07 5.73 15.03
C LEU A 143 -13.04 4.66 15.53
N THR A 144 -13.71 4.90 16.66
CA THR A 144 -14.65 3.93 17.25
C THR A 144 -15.87 3.69 16.37
N VAL A 145 -16.40 4.74 15.75
CA VAL A 145 -17.56 4.67 14.86
C VAL A 145 -17.22 3.89 13.60
N ILE A 146 -16.12 4.25 12.91
CA ILE A 146 -15.72 3.57 11.67
C ILE A 146 -15.24 2.14 11.91
N SER A 147 -14.80 1.80 13.13
CA SER A 147 -14.37 0.44 13.48
C SER A 147 -15.53 -0.56 13.64
N THR A 148 -16.75 -0.08 13.89
CA THR A 148 -17.94 -0.93 14.11
C THR A 148 -19.07 -0.69 13.13
N TRP A 149 -18.94 0.31 12.26
CA TRP A 149 -19.91 0.58 11.20
C TRP A 149 -19.96 -0.62 10.25
N ASN A 150 -21.17 -1.03 9.86
CA ASN A 150 -21.42 -2.20 9.01
C ASN A 150 -22.54 -1.95 7.98
N GLU A 151 -22.85 -0.68 7.69
CA GLU A 151 -23.91 -0.28 6.74
C GLU A 151 -25.31 -0.91 7.01
N THR A 152 -25.56 -1.51 8.17
CA THR A 152 -26.79 -2.27 8.46
C THR A 152 -28.10 -1.47 8.28
N PHE A 153 -28.02 -0.15 8.43
CA PHE A 153 -29.15 0.76 8.33
C PHE A 153 -29.15 1.60 7.04
N GLU A 154 -28.19 1.34 6.14
CA GLU A 154 -28.02 2.03 4.87
C GLU A 154 -28.20 1.02 3.73
N ASN A 155 -29.00 1.33 2.71
CA ASN A 155 -29.10 0.50 1.50
C ASN A 155 -27.92 0.76 0.56
N SER A 156 -26.70 0.57 1.07
CA SER A 156 -25.43 0.80 0.39
C SER A 156 -24.60 -0.48 0.33
N ASN A 157 -23.64 -0.51 -0.58
CA ASN A 157 -22.60 -1.56 -0.69
C ASN A 157 -21.20 -0.95 -0.67
N TRP A 158 -21.05 0.26 -0.14
CA TRP A 158 -19.81 1.03 -0.20
C TRP A 158 -18.72 0.33 0.59
N GLN A 159 -19.04 -0.24 1.76
CA GLN A 159 -18.07 -0.99 2.55
C GLN A 159 -17.43 -2.16 1.83
N ASN A 160 -18.16 -2.84 0.94
CA ASN A 160 -17.62 -3.95 0.18
C ASN A 160 -16.49 -3.50 -0.76
N SER A 161 -16.64 -2.32 -1.36
CA SER A 161 -15.67 -1.77 -2.33
C SER A 161 -14.48 -1.08 -1.65
N TRP A 162 -14.62 -0.69 -0.38
CA TRP A 162 -13.61 0.05 0.37
C TRP A 162 -13.13 -0.73 1.60
N THR A 163 -13.84 -0.63 2.72
CA THR A 163 -13.41 -1.16 4.01
C THR A 163 -13.09 -2.66 3.96
N VAL A 164 -14.02 -3.48 3.47
CA VAL A 164 -13.87 -4.94 3.39
C VAL A 164 -12.77 -5.31 2.40
N PHE A 165 -12.72 -4.62 1.25
CA PHE A 165 -11.66 -4.81 0.25
C PHE A 165 -10.27 -4.58 0.85
N TYR A 166 -10.05 -3.44 1.51
CA TYR A 166 -8.75 -3.13 2.12
C TYR A 166 -8.42 -4.10 3.25
N TRP A 167 -9.38 -4.49 4.10
CA TRP A 167 -9.13 -5.52 5.12
C TRP A 167 -8.70 -6.85 4.52
N ALA A 168 -9.40 -7.34 3.52
CA ALA A 168 -9.05 -8.58 2.83
C ALA A 168 -7.66 -8.49 2.19
N TRP A 169 -7.36 -7.37 1.52
CA TRP A 169 -6.06 -7.13 0.89
C TRP A 169 -4.92 -7.08 1.92
N TRP A 170 -5.07 -6.34 3.02
CA TRP A 170 -4.04 -6.25 4.06
C TRP A 170 -3.82 -7.59 4.77
N ILE A 171 -4.88 -8.36 5.00
CA ILE A 171 -4.78 -9.72 5.56
C ILE A 171 -3.99 -10.62 4.60
N ALA A 172 -4.30 -10.57 3.30
CA ALA A 172 -3.61 -11.34 2.28
C ALA A 172 -2.11 -11.00 2.19
N TRP A 173 -1.73 -9.74 2.44
CA TRP A 173 -0.35 -9.27 2.50
C TRP A 173 0.39 -9.54 3.82
N SER A 174 -0.35 -9.81 4.90
CA SER A 174 0.22 -9.93 6.25
C SER A 174 1.32 -11.00 6.39
N PRO A 175 1.30 -12.15 5.69
CA PRO A 175 2.42 -13.12 5.65
C PRO A 175 3.76 -12.50 5.23
N PHE A 176 3.76 -11.85 4.07
CA PHE A 176 4.96 -11.29 3.46
C PHE A 176 5.48 -10.10 4.27
N VAL A 177 4.60 -9.14 4.57
CA VAL A 177 4.95 -7.95 5.36
C VAL A 177 5.39 -8.36 6.77
N GLY A 178 4.71 -9.32 7.38
CA GLY A 178 5.05 -9.82 8.70
C GLY A 178 6.45 -10.44 8.76
N MET A 179 6.80 -11.22 7.75
CA MET A 179 8.14 -11.81 7.64
C MET A 179 9.22 -10.77 7.40
N PHE A 180 8.96 -9.79 6.52
CA PHE A 180 9.90 -8.69 6.27
C PHE A 180 10.17 -7.87 7.54
N ILE A 181 9.10 -7.42 8.21
CA ILE A 181 9.19 -6.63 9.45
C ILE A 181 9.93 -7.42 10.54
N ALA A 182 9.64 -8.72 10.69
CA ALA A 182 10.36 -9.56 11.64
C ALA A 182 11.87 -9.53 11.36
N ARG A 183 12.31 -9.80 10.11
CA ARG A 183 13.75 -9.84 9.75
C ARG A 183 14.48 -8.56 10.09
N VAL A 184 13.90 -7.40 9.77
CA VAL A 184 14.57 -6.10 9.97
C VAL A 184 14.50 -5.60 11.41
N SER A 185 13.74 -6.25 12.29
CA SER A 185 13.53 -5.82 13.68
C SER A 185 14.29 -6.65 14.72
N ARG A 186 15.28 -7.44 14.31
CA ARG A 186 16.08 -8.26 15.23
C ARG A 186 16.78 -7.38 16.28
N GLY A 187 16.66 -7.77 17.56
CA GLY A 187 17.30 -7.08 18.69
C GLY A 187 16.51 -5.89 19.26
N ARG A 188 15.33 -5.57 18.71
CA ARG A 188 14.43 -4.55 19.29
C ARG A 188 13.65 -5.10 20.47
N THR A 189 13.35 -4.24 21.45
CA THR A 189 12.36 -4.57 22.47
C THR A 189 10.95 -4.64 21.88
N ILE A 190 10.03 -5.37 22.52
CA ILE A 190 8.63 -5.46 22.06
C ILE A 190 7.98 -4.07 21.97
N ARG A 191 8.30 -3.17 22.91
CA ARG A 191 7.76 -1.80 22.90
C ARG A 191 8.25 -1.01 21.69
N GLU A 192 9.56 -1.01 21.42
CA GLU A 192 10.13 -0.31 20.25
C GLU A 192 9.58 -0.90 18.95
N PHE A 193 9.44 -2.23 18.88
CA PHE A 193 8.86 -2.93 17.75
C PHE A 193 7.44 -2.44 17.47
N LEU A 194 6.56 -2.46 18.48
CA LEU A 194 5.17 -2.07 18.32
C LEU A 194 5.03 -0.59 17.96
N MET A 195 5.75 0.28 18.65
CA MET A 195 5.73 1.73 18.35
C MET A 195 6.26 2.02 16.94
N GLY A 196 7.36 1.40 16.53
CA GLY A 196 7.92 1.59 15.19
C GLY A 196 6.99 1.11 14.08
N VAL A 197 6.42 -0.09 14.23
CA VAL A 197 5.56 -0.71 13.22
C VAL A 197 4.20 -0.02 13.11
N LEU A 198 3.67 0.54 14.20
CA LEU A 198 2.39 1.24 14.19
C LEU A 198 2.53 2.71 13.84
N CYS A 199 3.40 3.46 14.52
CA CYS A 199 3.43 4.92 14.41
C CYS A 199 4.06 5.39 13.09
N VAL A 200 5.19 4.79 12.67
CA VAL A 200 5.92 5.28 11.49
C VAL A 200 5.09 5.15 10.21
N PRO A 201 4.54 3.96 9.85
CA PRO A 201 3.72 3.84 8.65
C PRO A 201 2.44 4.67 8.72
N THR A 202 1.80 4.75 9.89
CA THR A 202 0.58 5.55 10.07
C THR A 202 0.82 7.02 9.78
N LEU A 203 1.89 7.61 10.32
CA LEU A 203 2.23 9.01 10.08
C LEU A 203 2.58 9.28 8.62
N VAL A 204 3.32 8.37 7.97
CA VAL A 204 3.62 8.47 6.53
C VAL A 204 2.32 8.40 5.71
N THR A 205 1.39 7.53 6.07
CA THR A 205 0.08 7.44 5.41
C THR A 205 -0.73 8.72 5.62
N PHE A 206 -0.78 9.28 6.83
CA PHE A 206 -1.43 10.57 7.07
C PHE A 206 -0.82 11.69 6.22
N LEU A 207 0.50 11.71 6.12
CA LEU A 207 1.19 12.73 5.33
C LEU A 207 0.87 12.57 3.85
N TRP A 208 0.98 11.36 3.32
CA TRP A 208 0.68 11.06 1.93
C TRP A 208 -0.79 11.38 1.58
N MET A 209 -1.73 10.83 2.36
CA MET A 209 -3.16 11.04 2.11
C MET A 209 -3.56 12.50 2.24
N THR A 210 -2.99 13.24 3.21
CA THR A 210 -3.26 14.68 3.31
C THR A 210 -2.66 15.44 2.13
N VAL A 211 -1.39 15.21 1.76
CA VAL A 211 -0.74 15.97 0.67
C VAL A 211 -1.49 15.79 -0.65
N PHE A 212 -1.75 14.56 -1.07
CA PHE A 212 -2.42 14.29 -2.34
C PHE A 212 -3.94 14.50 -2.25
N GLY A 213 -4.58 13.98 -1.20
CA GLY A 213 -6.03 14.03 -1.01
C GLY A 213 -6.54 15.45 -0.75
N ASN A 214 -5.90 16.22 0.13
CA ASN A 214 -6.33 17.60 0.36
C ASN A 214 -6.01 18.50 -0.85
N SER A 215 -4.95 18.21 -1.63
CA SER A 215 -4.72 18.93 -2.89
C SER A 215 -5.85 18.67 -3.90
N ALA A 216 -6.28 17.41 -4.04
CA ALA A 216 -7.43 17.05 -4.87
C ALA A 216 -8.73 17.73 -4.38
N LEU A 217 -9.00 17.70 -3.07
CA LEU A 217 -10.16 18.38 -2.48
C LEU A 217 -10.12 19.89 -2.70
N TYR A 218 -8.94 20.50 -2.61
CA TYR A 218 -8.78 21.93 -2.86
C TYR A 218 -9.14 22.30 -4.29
N ILE A 219 -8.73 21.49 -5.27
CA ILE A 219 -9.11 21.69 -6.68
C ILE A 219 -10.63 21.61 -6.82
N GLU A 220 -11.26 20.59 -6.21
CA GLU A 220 -12.71 20.39 -6.29
C GLU A 220 -13.49 21.55 -5.65
N MET A 221 -13.04 22.02 -4.48
CA MET A 221 -13.75 23.04 -3.70
C MET A 221 -13.51 24.47 -4.18
N PHE A 222 -12.31 24.78 -4.69
CA PHE A 222 -11.87 26.16 -4.90
C PHE A 222 -11.37 26.46 -6.32
N GLN A 223 -11.16 25.47 -7.19
CA GLN A 223 -10.63 25.66 -8.54
C GLN A 223 -11.61 25.23 -9.66
N GLY A 224 -12.91 25.41 -9.42
CA GLY A 224 -13.95 25.22 -10.44
C GLY A 224 -14.55 23.82 -10.52
N GLY A 225 -14.11 22.88 -9.66
CA GLY A 225 -14.73 21.56 -9.54
C GLY A 225 -14.47 20.61 -10.71
N GLY A 226 -15.18 19.47 -10.70
CA GLY A 226 -15.16 18.49 -11.79
C GLY A 226 -13.98 17.52 -11.77
N PHE A 227 -13.05 17.67 -10.82
CA PHE A 227 -11.98 16.72 -10.57
C PHE A 227 -12.55 15.39 -10.06
N ALA A 228 -13.50 15.45 -9.13
CA ALA A 228 -14.17 14.27 -8.58
C ALA A 228 -14.87 13.45 -9.66
N GLN A 229 -15.53 14.11 -10.63
CA GLN A 229 -16.18 13.43 -11.75
C GLN A 229 -15.13 12.77 -12.68
N ALA A 230 -14.09 13.51 -13.07
CA ALA A 230 -13.04 12.98 -13.94
C ALA A 230 -12.31 11.77 -13.32
N VAL A 231 -12.10 11.78 -12.00
CA VAL A 231 -11.57 10.63 -11.25
C VAL A 231 -12.56 9.47 -11.19
N THR A 232 -13.85 9.75 -11.05
CA THR A 232 -14.87 8.70 -11.04
C THR A 232 -14.95 8.00 -12.40
N ASP A 233 -14.79 8.74 -13.48
CA ASP A 233 -14.77 8.22 -14.84
C ASP A 233 -13.52 7.36 -15.11
N ASN A 234 -12.37 7.73 -14.54
CA ASN A 234 -11.13 6.95 -14.63
C ASN A 234 -10.26 7.09 -13.37
N VAL A 235 -10.47 6.20 -12.40
CA VAL A 235 -9.75 6.21 -11.11
C VAL A 235 -8.22 6.10 -11.28
N PRO A 236 -7.68 5.20 -12.12
CA PRO A 236 -6.24 5.13 -12.37
C PRO A 236 -5.59 6.44 -12.85
N LEU A 237 -6.35 7.32 -13.49
CA LEU A 237 -5.85 8.59 -14.02
C LEU A 237 -5.74 9.70 -12.96
N SER A 238 -6.35 9.51 -11.78
CA SER A 238 -6.47 10.53 -10.73
C SER A 238 -5.18 11.26 -10.36
N LEU A 239 -4.06 10.54 -10.26
CA LEU A 239 -2.76 11.14 -9.95
C LEU A 239 -2.29 12.05 -11.09
N PHE A 240 -2.45 11.65 -12.34
CA PHE A 240 -2.03 12.44 -13.50
C PHE A 240 -2.85 13.71 -13.62
N LEU A 241 -4.18 13.62 -13.48
CA LEU A 241 -5.06 14.79 -13.46
C LEU A 241 -4.72 15.78 -12.34
N LEU A 242 -4.27 15.27 -11.18
CA LEU A 242 -3.81 16.14 -10.09
C LEU A 242 -2.55 16.90 -10.51
N LEU A 243 -1.58 16.18 -11.08
CA LEU A 243 -0.29 16.74 -11.47
C LEU A 243 -0.42 17.73 -12.64
N GLU A 244 -1.40 17.56 -13.53
CA GLU A 244 -1.72 18.53 -14.60
C GLU A 244 -2.13 19.91 -14.06
N ARG A 245 -2.70 19.96 -12.86
CA ARG A 245 -3.12 21.21 -12.19
C ARG A 245 -1.97 21.88 -11.45
N LEU A 246 -0.78 21.28 -11.42
CA LEU A 246 0.40 21.83 -10.80
C LEU A 246 1.38 22.38 -11.87
N PRO A 247 2.24 23.35 -11.50
CA PRO A 247 3.32 23.83 -12.36
C PRO A 247 4.21 22.68 -12.87
N PHE A 248 4.84 22.84 -14.04
CA PHE A 248 5.70 21.81 -14.66
C PHE A 248 5.00 20.50 -15.05
N ASN A 249 3.68 20.54 -15.29
CA ASN A 249 2.88 19.39 -15.73
C ASN A 249 3.54 18.58 -16.85
N ALA A 250 4.14 19.21 -17.87
CA ALA A 250 4.83 18.50 -18.96
C ALA A 250 5.93 17.51 -18.52
N ILE A 251 6.46 17.61 -17.30
CA ILE A 251 7.44 16.68 -16.71
C ILE A 251 6.79 15.73 -15.69
N THR A 252 5.73 16.17 -15.01
CA THR A 252 5.15 15.48 -13.84
C THR A 252 3.87 14.71 -14.13
N SER A 253 3.04 15.17 -15.08
CA SER A 253 1.83 14.49 -15.57
C SER A 253 2.13 13.69 -16.83
#